data_AF-A0A921NT94-F1
#
_entry.id   AF-A0A921NT94-F1
#
_cell.length_a   1.000
_cell.length_b   1.000
_cell.length_c   1.000
_cell.angle_alpha   90.00
_cell.angle_beta   90.00
_cell.angle_gamma   90.00
#
_symmetry.space_group_name_H-M   'P 1'
#
loop_
_entity.id
_entity.type
_entity.pdbx_description
1 polymer ?
#
loop_
_entity_poly.entity_id
_entity_poly.type
_entity_poly.pdbx_seq_one_letter_code
_entity_poly.pdbx_strand_id
1 'polypeptide(L)'
;MVAVELEVLAKKFDRFGWERDRGSAAHDRMLTDWMDALQDYPLDEIRAACRAAVLANPGKMPNEGHIAAQIIAARGKRVAALPKPAPVNEPRETLSADRAAAIMAEIGFRPQTFGSKA
;
A
#
# COMPACT_ATOMS: atom_id res chain seq x y z
N MET A 1 30.93 14.31 21.77
CA MET A 1 31.04 12.84 21.66
C MET A 1 29.80 12.15 21.09
N VAL A 2 28.58 12.67 21.24
CA VAL A 2 27.35 12.04 20.67
C VAL A 2 27.41 11.83 19.15
N ALA A 3 27.97 12.79 18.40
CA ALA A 3 28.09 12.66 16.94
C ALA A 3 28.95 11.45 16.50
N VAL A 4 30.03 11.15 17.23
CA VAL A 4 30.90 9.99 16.95
C VAL A 4 30.15 8.68 17.23
N GLU A 5 29.41 8.61 18.33
CA GLU A 5 28.61 7.42 18.65
C GLU A 5 27.49 7.19 17.62
N LEU A 6 26.86 8.26 17.12
CA LEU A 6 25.85 8.19 16.06
C LEU A 6 26.46 7.76 14.72
N GLU A 7 27.68 8.20 14.41
CA GLU A 7 28.41 7.75 13.22
C GLU A 7 28.79 6.27 13.30
N VAL A 8 29.30 5.81 14.44
CA VAL A 8 29.61 4.39 14.69
C VAL A 8 28.34 3.54 14.61
N LEU A 9 27.22 4.04 15.15
CA LEU A 9 25.93 3.37 15.05
C LEU A 9 25.48 3.26 13.59
N ALA A 10 25.54 4.36 12.82
CA ALA A 10 25.19 4.36 11.40
C ALA A 10 26.02 3.35 10.59
N LYS A 11 27.33 3.27 10.82
CA LYS A 11 28.21 2.29 10.15
C LYS A 11 27.90 0.84 10.54
N LYS A 12 27.47 0.58 11.79
CA LYS A 12 27.03 -0.76 12.22
C LYS A 12 25.70 -1.19 11.59
N PHE A 13 24.84 -0.22 11.29
CA PHE A 13 23.56 -0.46 10.62
C PHE A 13 23.64 -0.38 9.09
N ASP A 14 24.74 0.13 8.51
CA ASP A 14 25.01 0.12 7.06
C ASP A 14 25.32 -1.29 6.56
N ARG A 15 24.30 -2.15 6.56
CA ARG A 15 24.39 -3.56 6.14
C ARG A 15 24.59 -3.72 4.64
N PHE A 16 24.20 -2.71 3.86
CA PHE A 16 24.35 -2.69 2.41
C PHE A 16 25.73 -2.18 1.98
N GLY A 17 26.53 -1.63 2.90
CA GLY A 17 27.82 -1.04 2.57
C GLY A 17 27.67 0.12 1.60
N TRP A 18 26.66 0.98 1.80
CA TRP A 18 26.37 2.13 0.92
C TRP A 18 27.61 2.96 0.61
N GLU A 19 28.48 3.17 1.60
CA GLU A 19 29.75 3.88 1.38
C GLU A 19 30.87 3.00 0.82
N ARG A 20 30.85 1.70 1.13
CA ARG A 20 31.90 0.75 0.72
C ARG A 20 31.76 0.33 -0.74
N ASP A 21 30.53 0.16 -1.20
CA ASP A 21 30.20 -0.39 -2.51
C ASP A 21 29.79 0.74 -3.50
N ARG A 22 30.02 2.01 -3.10
CA ARG A 22 29.77 3.20 -3.91
C ARG A 22 30.49 3.10 -5.27
N GLY A 23 29.74 3.30 -6.36
CA GLY A 23 30.25 3.21 -7.73
C GLY A 23 30.40 1.78 -8.28
N SER A 24 29.93 0.78 -7.53
CA SER A 24 29.76 -0.59 -8.06
C SER A 24 28.43 -0.72 -8.80
N ALA A 25 28.37 -1.65 -9.76
CA ALA A 25 27.13 -1.94 -10.49
C ALA A 25 25.98 -2.42 -9.58
N ALA A 26 26.30 -3.09 -8.47
CA ALA A 26 25.30 -3.52 -7.49
C ALA A 26 24.69 -2.32 -6.74
N HIS A 27 25.52 -1.35 -6.36
CA HIS A 27 25.07 -0.11 -5.74
C HIS A 27 24.21 0.72 -6.69
N ASP A 28 24.61 0.84 -7.96
CA ASP A 28 23.85 1.59 -8.96
C ASP A 28 22.49 0.93 -9.27
N ARG A 29 22.44 -0.41 -9.27
CA ARG A 29 21.17 -1.14 -9.40
C ARG A 29 20.26 -0.88 -8.20
N MET A 30 20.80 -0.97 -6.98
CA MET A 30 20.05 -0.67 -5.76
C MET A 30 19.48 0.76 -5.80
N LEU A 31 20.29 1.76 -6.19
CA LEU A 31 19.80 3.13 -6.38
C LEU A 31 18.65 3.21 -7.39
N THR A 32 18.76 2.47 -8.50
CA THR A 32 17.71 2.42 -9.51
C THR A 32 16.42 1.82 -8.96
N ASP A 33 16.50 0.75 -8.17
CA ASP A 33 15.32 0.15 -7.55
C ASP A 33 14.61 1.14 -6.58
N TRP A 34 15.38 1.93 -5.82
CA TRP A 34 14.84 2.99 -4.95
C TRP A 34 14.19 4.12 -5.75
N MET A 35 14.82 4.53 -6.85
CA MET A 35 14.24 5.54 -7.74
C MET A 35 12.95 5.04 -8.37
N ASP A 36 12.94 3.82 -8.92
CA ASP A 36 11.77 3.23 -9.56
C ASP A 36 10.59 3.10 -8.59
N ALA A 37 10.86 2.71 -7.35
CA ALA A 37 9.83 2.55 -6.33
C ALA A 37 9.25 3.88 -5.82
N LEU A 38 10.05 4.96 -5.82
CA LEU A 38 9.69 6.19 -5.12
C LEU A 38 9.49 7.43 -6.02
N GLN A 39 9.84 7.37 -7.31
CA GLN A 39 9.81 8.52 -8.23
C GLN A 39 8.43 9.20 -8.34
N ASP A 40 7.34 8.44 -8.18
CA ASP A 40 5.97 8.95 -8.30
C ASP A 40 5.48 9.70 -7.05
N TYR A 41 6.24 9.66 -5.95
CA TYR A 41 5.85 10.29 -4.69
C TYR A 41 6.57 11.63 -4.48
N PRO A 42 5.88 12.61 -3.88
CA PRO A 42 6.52 13.87 -3.55
C PRO A 42 7.50 13.68 -2.39
N LEU A 43 8.56 14.49 -2.38
CA LEU A 43 9.70 14.35 -1.46
C LEU A 43 9.32 14.48 0.02
N ASP A 44 8.30 15.27 0.34
CA ASP A 44 7.77 15.43 1.70
C ASP A 44 7.14 14.14 2.22
N GLU A 45 6.37 13.43 1.38
CA GLU A 45 5.79 12.13 1.72
C GLU A 45 6.87 11.07 1.93
N ILE A 46 7.89 11.03 1.07
CA ILE A 46 9.03 10.13 1.20
C ILE A 46 9.75 10.38 2.54
N ARG A 47 10.09 11.64 2.85
CA ARG A 47 10.77 12.00 4.11
C ARG A 47 9.94 11.64 5.35
N ALA A 48 8.63 11.86 5.31
CA ALA A 48 7.73 11.48 6.39
C ALA A 48 7.66 9.96 6.56
N ALA A 49 7.57 9.22 5.45
CA ALA A 49 7.56 7.77 5.43
C ALA A 49 8.86 7.15 5.96
N CYS A 50 10.03 7.69 5.61
CA CYS A 50 11.31 7.24 6.15
C CYS A 50 11.37 7.38 7.67
N ARG A 51 10.93 8.52 8.23
CA ARG A 51 10.86 8.71 9.69
C ARG A 51 9.90 7.72 10.33
N ALA A 52 8.73 7.51 9.74
CA ALA A 52 7.74 6.57 10.25
C ALA A 52 8.23 5.11 10.21
N ALA A 53 8.94 4.71 9.14
CA ALA A 53 9.44 3.35 8.97
C ALA A 53 10.49 2.98 10.03
N VAL A 54 11.43 3.89 10.33
CA VAL A 54 12.45 3.68 11.37
C VAL A 54 11.80 3.53 12.76
N LEU A 55 10.75 4.31 13.05
CA LEU A 55 10.05 4.22 14.32
C LEU A 55 9.17 2.97 14.43
N ALA A 56 8.56 2.53 13.33
CA ALA A 56 7.65 1.38 13.32
C ALA A 56 8.38 0.05 13.51
N ASN A 57 9.61 -0.07 13.02
CA ASN A 57 10.39 -1.30 13.17
C ASN A 57 11.88 -0.99 13.37
N PRO A 58 12.28 -0.53 14.57
CA PRO A 58 13.64 -0.06 14.83
C PRO A 58 14.70 -1.16 14.70
N GLY A 59 14.31 -2.44 14.79
CA GLY A 59 15.20 -3.59 14.66
C GLY A 59 15.41 -4.07 13.22
N LYS A 60 14.70 -3.51 12.23
CA LYS A 60 14.82 -3.90 10.82
C LYS A 60 15.12 -2.70 9.94
N MET A 61 16.03 -2.88 8.99
CA MET A 61 16.29 -1.86 7.98
C MET A 61 15.08 -1.78 7.02
N PRO A 62 14.49 -0.60 6.82
CA PRO A 62 13.46 -0.42 5.80
C PRO A 62 14.00 -0.72 4.39
N ASN A 63 13.13 -1.23 3.53
CA ASN A 63 13.38 -1.38 2.09
C ASN A 63 12.36 -0.53 1.32
N GLU A 64 12.50 -0.44 -0.01
CA GLU A 64 11.57 0.34 -0.87
C GLU A 64 10.09 0.08 -0.52
N GLY A 65 9.71 -1.20 -0.42
CA GLY A 65 8.34 -1.61 -0.14
C GLY A 65 7.83 -1.14 1.22
N HIS A 66 8.67 -1.13 2.25
CA HIS A 66 8.30 -0.57 3.55
C HIS A 66 8.00 0.92 3.45
N ILE A 67 8.80 1.68 2.70
CA ILE A 67 8.58 3.13 2.54
C ILE A 67 7.31 3.41 1.74
N ALA A 68 7.11 2.72 0.61
CA ALA A 68 5.88 2.85 -0.19
C ALA A 68 4.63 2.52 0.64
N ALA A 69 4.67 1.46 1.46
CA ALA A 69 3.56 1.10 2.35
C ALA A 69 3.24 2.20 3.38
N GLN A 70 4.25 2.86 3.93
CA GLN A 70 4.04 3.99 4.86
C GLN A 70 3.37 5.18 4.15
N ILE A 71 3.77 5.48 2.90
CA ILE A 71 3.14 6.56 2.11
C ILE A 71 1.66 6.24 1.85
N ILE A 72 1.37 5.03 1.38
CA ILE A 72 0.00 4.57 1.09
C ILE A 72 -0.85 4.63 2.37
N ALA A 73 -0.33 4.15 3.50
CA ALA A 73 -1.03 4.21 4.78
C ALA A 73 -1.32 5.66 5.22
N ALA A 74 -0.36 6.57 5.05
CA ALA A 74 -0.55 7.99 5.37
C ALA A 74 -1.57 8.68 4.45
N ARG A 75 -1.59 8.33 3.15
CA ARG A 75 -2.64 8.77 2.22
C ARG A 75 -4.01 8.22 2.61
N GLY A 76 -4.09 6.94 2.95
CA GLY A 76 -5.33 6.31 3.41
C GLY A 76 -5.92 6.99 4.65
N LYS A 77 -5.08 7.37 5.62
CA LYS A 77 -5.50 8.16 6.79
C LYS A 77 -6.05 9.54 6.41
N ARG A 78 -5.42 10.23 5.46
CA ARG A 78 -5.90 11.53 4.95
C ARG A 78 -7.26 11.39 4.28
N VAL A 79 -7.43 10.40 3.41
CA VAL A 79 -8.70 10.13 2.73
C VAL A 79 -9.80 9.75 3.73
N ALA A 80 -9.49 8.90 4.71
CA ALA A 80 -10.45 8.48 5.73
C ALA A 80 -10.94 9.63 6.63
N ALA A 81 -10.13 10.69 6.77
CA ALA A 81 -10.50 11.89 7.51
C ALA A 81 -11.39 12.86 6.70
N LEU A 82 -11.52 12.69 5.38
CA LEU A 82 -12.41 13.49 4.56
C LEU A 82 -13.88 13.15 4.88
N PRO A 83 -14.79 14.15 4.84
CA PRO A 83 -16.22 13.89 4.95
C PRO A 83 -16.65 12.86 3.90
N LYS A 84 -17.33 11.80 4.34
CA LYS A 84 -17.91 10.84 3.40
C LYS A 84 -18.99 11.55 2.59
N PRO A 85 -19.06 11.34 1.26
CA PRO A 85 -20.15 11.87 0.46
C PRO A 85 -21.48 11.40 1.05
N ALA A 86 -22.48 12.28 1.03
CA ALA A 86 -23.82 11.93 1.47
C ALA A 86 -24.28 10.68 0.70
N PRO A 87 -24.90 9.70 1.38
CA PRO A 87 -25.44 8.55 0.68
C PRO A 87 -26.46 9.07 -0.33
N VAL A 88 -26.19 8.82 -1.62
CA VAL A 88 -27.20 8.96 -2.65
C VAL A 88 -28.23 7.87 -2.35
N ASN A 89 -29.26 8.23 -1.58
CA ASN A 89 -30.43 7.40 -1.37
C ASN A 89 -31.27 7.46 -2.65
N GLU A 90 -30.69 7.02 -3.77
CA GLU A 90 -31.51 6.61 -4.90
C GLU A 90 -32.32 5.42 -4.39
N PRO A 91 -33.67 5.49 -4.42
CA PRO A 91 -34.49 4.36 -4.10
C PRO A 91 -34.02 3.21 -4.98
N ARG A 92 -33.37 2.22 -4.39
CA ARG A 92 -33.01 1.01 -5.11
C ARG A 92 -34.32 0.35 -5.46
N GLU A 93 -34.72 0.41 -6.73
CA GLU A 93 -35.93 -0.25 -7.19
C GLU A 93 -35.82 -1.72 -6.81
N THR A 94 -36.71 -2.16 -5.92
CA THR A 94 -36.83 -3.58 -5.61
C THR A 94 -37.35 -4.25 -6.87
N LEU A 95 -36.49 -5.05 -7.51
CA LEU A 95 -36.92 -5.86 -8.65
C LEU A 95 -38.08 -6.75 -8.19
N SER A 96 -39.19 -6.68 -8.91
CA SER A 96 -40.30 -7.61 -8.68
C SER A 96 -39.82 -9.04 -8.95
N ALA A 97 -40.45 -10.01 -8.27
CA ALA A 97 -40.14 -11.43 -8.48
C ALA A 97 -40.27 -11.83 -9.96
N ASP A 98 -41.25 -11.26 -10.67
CA ASP A 98 -41.48 -11.50 -12.10
C ASP A 98 -40.35 -10.93 -12.97
N ARG A 99 -39.84 -9.74 -12.64
CA ARG A 99 -38.72 -9.14 -13.36
C ARG A 99 -37.42 -9.91 -13.11
N ALA A 100 -37.21 -10.40 -11.89
CA ALA A 100 -36.08 -11.27 -11.57
C ALA A 100 -36.16 -12.61 -12.32
N ALA A 101 -37.34 -13.22 -12.41
CA ALA A 101 -37.56 -14.46 -13.17
C ALA A 101 -37.33 -14.26 -14.68
N ALA A 102 -37.78 -13.14 -15.25
CA ALA A 102 -37.55 -12.79 -16.65
C ALA A 102 -36.06 -12.60 -16.96
N ILE A 103 -35.33 -11.89 -16.09
CA ILE A 103 -33.88 -11.70 -16.22
C ILE A 103 -33.14 -13.05 -16.15
N MET A 104 -33.54 -13.94 -15.24
CA MET A 104 -32.91 -15.28 -15.15
C MET A 104 -33.21 -16.17 -16.36
N ALA A 105 -34.41 -16.06 -16.94
CA ALA A 105 -34.77 -16.74 -18.18
C ALA A 105 -33.98 -16.20 -19.40
N GLU A 106 -33.78 -14.88 -19.48
CA GLU A 106 -33.02 -14.20 -20.54
C GLU A 106 -31.53 -14.55 -20.50
N ILE A 107 -30.93 -14.64 -19.31
CA ILE A 107 -29.51 -14.99 -19.12
C ILE A 107 -29.27 -16.51 -19.25
N GLY A 108 -30.34 -17.32 -19.32
CA GLY A 108 -30.25 -18.78 -19.41
C GLY A 108 -29.71 -19.45 -18.13
N PHE A 109 -29.71 -18.72 -17.01
CA PHE A 109 -29.19 -19.19 -15.74
C PHE A 109 -30.24 -20.05 -15.03
N ARG A 110 -29.95 -21.35 -14.86
CA ARG A 110 -30.77 -22.28 -14.07
C ARG A 110 -30.15 -22.51 -12.69
N PRO A 111 -30.61 -21.82 -11.63
CA PRO A 111 -30.13 -22.08 -10.28
C PRO A 111 -30.58 -23.48 -9.83
N GLN A 112 -29.65 -24.28 -9.30
CA GLN A 112 -30.00 -25.53 -8.63
C GLN A 112 -30.71 -25.19 -7.31
N THR A 113 -31.99 -25.54 -7.21
CA THR A 113 -32.71 -25.52 -5.95
C THR A 113 -32.36 -26.79 -5.18
N PHE A 114 -31.58 -26.65 -4.11
CA PHE A 114 -31.37 -27.76 -3.18
C PHE A 114 -32.67 -27.97 -2.39
N GLY A 115 -33.52 -28.88 -2.87
CA GLY A 115 -34.78 -29.17 -2.19
C GLY A 115 -35.83 -30.05 -2.88
N SER A 116 -35.65 -30.53 -4.13
CA SER A 116 -36.62 -31.48 -4.70
C SER A 116 -36.26 -32.93 -4.38
N LYS A 117 -36.66 -33.40 -3.21
CA LYS A 117 -37.00 -34.82 -3.00
C LYS A 117 -38.51 -34.96 -3.13
N ALA A 118 -38.95 -35.53 -4.25
CA ALA A 118 -40.10 -36.43 -4.39
C ALA A 118 -40.10 -36.94 -5.84
#